data_AF-A0A2D4ZVK5-F1
#
_entry.id   AF-A0A2D4ZVK5-F1
#
_cell.length_a   1.000
_cell.length_b   1.000
_cell.length_c   1.000
_cell.angle_alpha   90.00
_cell.angle_beta   90.00
_cell.angle_gamma   90.00
#
_symmetry.space_group_name_H-M   'P 1'
#
loop_
_entity.id
_entity.type
_entity.pdbx_description
1 polymer ?
#
loop_
_entity_poly.entity_id
_entity_poly.type
_entity_poly.pdbx_seq_one_letter_code
_entity_poly.pdbx_strand_id
1 'polypeptide(L)'
;MLYNTSDEKTVKQKIKQLQPLNYNQFFWWRRYTTKTPPLPKKSTFLDRIKNGEYEFSHYYWQWKLTEIELNEVFKSYGNDHQRLIESNQVDLARRKRLIEDFEKDETAKLEALQKGFLREFVMTKDEYEEHIINFDGTTEEFYMYCLKTFDRSGRSIERRGRPPKQRR
;
A
#
# COMPACT_ATOMS: atom_id res chain seq x y z
N MET A 1 6.69 -19.74 20.37
CA MET A 1 6.17 -19.51 18.99
C MET A 1 7.33 -19.02 18.15
N LEU A 2 7.38 -19.35 16.86
CA LEU A 2 8.50 -18.97 15.97
C LEU A 2 8.49 -17.47 15.65
N TYR A 3 7.30 -16.90 15.41
CA TYR A 3 7.11 -15.47 15.14
C TYR A 3 6.10 -14.85 16.11
N ASN A 4 6.36 -13.59 16.51
CA ASN A 4 5.38 -12.78 17.23
C ASN A 4 4.27 -12.36 16.25
N THR A 5 3.07 -12.93 16.41
CA THR A 5 1.97 -12.79 15.45
C THR A 5 0.91 -11.85 15.98
N SER A 6 0.35 -11.03 15.09
CA SER A 6 -0.83 -10.21 15.35
C SER A 6 -2.04 -11.11 15.66
N ASP A 7 -3.11 -10.55 16.25
CA ASP A 7 -4.35 -11.29 16.51
C ASP A 7 -4.85 -12.02 15.26
N GLU A 8 -4.87 -13.35 15.33
CA GLU A 8 -5.18 -14.25 14.21
C GLU A 8 -6.56 -13.96 13.60
N LYS A 9 -7.53 -13.61 14.46
CA LYS A 9 -8.89 -13.27 14.02
C LYS A 9 -8.88 -12.04 13.13
N THR A 10 -8.17 -10.99 13.54
CA THR A 10 -8.01 -9.75 12.77
C THR A 10 -7.36 -10.01 11.42
N VAL A 11 -6.28 -10.81 11.38
CA VAL A 11 -5.59 -11.16 10.12
C VAL A 11 -6.54 -11.89 9.17
N LYS A 12 -7.24 -12.93 9.65
CA LYS A 12 -8.20 -13.70 8.84
C LYS A 12 -9.37 -12.83 8.34
N GLN A 13 -9.84 -11.88 9.16
CA GLN A 13 -10.87 -10.93 8.75
C GLN A 13 -10.40 -10.01 7.63
N LYS A 14 -9.19 -9.45 7.73
CA LYS A 14 -8.61 -8.59 6.68
C LYS A 14 -8.35 -9.35 5.39
N ILE A 15 -7.86 -10.58 5.46
CA ILE A 15 -7.67 -11.44 4.28
C ILE A 15 -8.99 -11.71 3.56
N LYS A 16 -10.09 -11.95 4.27
CA LYS A 16 -11.42 -12.15 3.66
C LYS A 16 -11.92 -10.94 2.85
N GLN A 17 -11.43 -9.75 3.15
CA GLN A 17 -11.80 -8.54 2.39
C GLN A 17 -11.11 -8.49 1.02
N LEU A 18 -9.98 -9.19 0.86
CA LEU A 18 -9.20 -9.23 -0.37
C LEU A 18 -9.79 -10.19 -1.41
N GLN A 19 -9.31 -10.07 -2.64
CA GLN A 19 -9.66 -10.97 -3.74
C GLN A 19 -8.60 -12.07 -3.86
N PRO A 20 -8.96 -13.36 -3.87
CA PRO A 20 -8.00 -14.44 -4.12
C PRO A 20 -7.48 -14.39 -5.57
N LEU A 21 -6.20 -14.72 -5.75
CA LEU A 21 -5.54 -14.78 -7.03
C LEU A 21 -5.43 -16.23 -7.53
N ASN A 22 -5.47 -16.40 -8.86
CA ASN A 22 -5.09 -17.64 -9.49
C ASN A 22 -3.56 -17.82 -9.43
N TYR A 23 -3.11 -19.07 -9.43
CA TYR A 23 -1.68 -19.37 -9.42
C TYR A 23 -0.95 -18.73 -10.61
N ASN A 24 0.19 -18.11 -10.34
CA ASN A 24 1.07 -17.52 -11.34
C ASN A 24 2.52 -17.80 -10.97
N GLN A 25 3.29 -18.42 -11.88
CA GLN A 25 4.70 -18.77 -11.64
C GLN A 25 5.61 -17.59 -11.30
N PHE A 26 5.30 -16.38 -11.78
CA PHE A 26 6.12 -15.19 -11.55
C PHE A 26 5.78 -14.47 -10.24
N PHE A 27 4.60 -14.74 -9.67
CA PHE A 27 4.09 -14.09 -8.45
C PHE A 27 3.52 -15.11 -7.47
N TRP A 28 4.07 -16.33 -7.46
CA TRP A 28 3.51 -17.49 -6.74
C TRP A 28 3.39 -17.27 -5.22
N TRP A 29 4.12 -16.30 -4.68
CA TRP A 29 4.08 -15.93 -3.26
C TRP A 29 2.88 -15.03 -2.91
N ARG A 30 2.24 -14.38 -3.90
CA ARG A 30 1.05 -13.54 -3.73
C ARG A 30 -0.20 -14.40 -3.87
N ARG A 31 -1.02 -14.45 -2.81
CA ARG A 31 -2.26 -15.24 -2.79
C ARG A 31 -3.51 -14.38 -2.97
N TYR A 32 -3.41 -13.10 -2.63
CA TYR A 32 -4.53 -12.17 -2.63
C TYR A 32 -4.13 -10.83 -3.25
N THR A 33 -5.13 -10.08 -3.71
CA THR A 33 -5.00 -8.72 -4.24
C THR A 33 -6.16 -7.83 -3.76
N THR A 34 -6.04 -6.52 -3.97
CA THR A 34 -7.13 -5.57 -3.71
C THR A 34 -8.25 -5.75 -4.73
N LYS A 35 -9.52 -5.61 -4.29
CA LYS A 35 -10.69 -5.71 -5.17
C LYS A 35 -10.80 -4.52 -6.12
N THR A 36 -10.38 -3.34 -5.64
CA THR A 36 -10.43 -2.11 -6.41
C THR A 36 -9.16 -1.97 -7.25
N PRO A 37 -9.28 -1.87 -8.58
CA PRO A 37 -8.13 -1.56 -9.43
C PRO A 37 -7.74 -0.08 -9.29
N PRO A 38 -6.48 0.28 -9.58
CA PRO A 38 -6.04 1.67 -9.58
C PRO A 38 -6.72 2.47 -10.68
N LEU A 39 -7.04 3.74 -10.40
CA LEU A 39 -7.68 4.66 -11.33
C LEU A 39 -6.72 5.11 -12.44
N PRO A 40 -7.25 5.44 -13.64
CA PRO A 40 -6.46 5.94 -14.77
C PRO A 40 -5.65 7.18 -14.41
N LYS A 41 -4.46 7.36 -15.00
CA LYS A 41 -3.50 8.46 -14.68
C LYS A 41 -4.09 9.88 -14.64
N LYS A 42 -5.23 10.11 -15.30
CA LYS A 42 -5.91 11.42 -15.38
C LYS A 42 -6.85 11.70 -14.19
N SER A 43 -7.15 10.70 -13.36
CA SER A 43 -8.01 10.88 -12.18
C SER A 43 -7.41 11.89 -11.22
N THR A 44 -8.28 12.61 -10.51
CA THR A 44 -7.86 13.63 -9.55
C THR A 44 -7.20 12.97 -8.34
N PHE A 45 -6.41 13.75 -7.59
CA PHE A 45 -5.77 13.23 -6.38
C PHE A 45 -6.80 12.80 -5.33
N LEU A 46 -7.88 13.57 -5.17
CA LEU A 46 -8.99 13.23 -4.27
C LEU A 46 -9.68 11.92 -4.67
N ASP A 47 -9.95 11.70 -5.96
CA ASP A 47 -10.59 10.45 -6.42
C ASP A 47 -9.71 9.23 -6.11
N ARG A 48 -8.39 9.37 -6.20
CA ARG A 48 -7.44 8.29 -5.86
C ARG A 48 -7.43 7.99 -4.37
N ILE A 49 -7.50 9.02 -3.52
CA ILE A 49 -7.67 8.87 -2.08
C ILE A 49 -8.96 8.11 -1.79
N LYS A 50 -10.09 8.54 -2.37
CA LYS A 50 -11.39 7.88 -2.20
C LYS A 50 -11.43 6.45 -2.71
N ASN A 51 -10.66 6.13 -3.75
CA ASN A 51 -10.51 4.76 -4.26
C ASN A 51 -9.68 3.85 -3.34
N GLY A 52 -9.04 4.42 -2.31
CA GLY A 52 -8.20 3.70 -1.36
C GLY A 52 -6.82 3.32 -1.93
N GLU A 53 -6.32 4.03 -2.94
CA GLU A 53 -5.00 3.72 -3.54
C GLU A 53 -3.84 3.90 -2.55
N TYR A 54 -4.03 4.78 -1.56
CA TYR A 54 -3.04 5.11 -0.54
C TYR A 54 -3.31 4.40 0.80
N GLU A 55 -4.27 3.46 0.83
CA GLU A 55 -4.54 2.66 2.02
C GLU A 55 -3.42 1.66 2.30
N PHE A 56 -3.33 1.29 3.57
CA PHE A 56 -2.31 0.39 4.09
C PHE A 56 -2.16 -0.89 3.26
N SER A 57 -0.92 -1.26 2.97
CA SER A 57 -0.65 -2.33 2.02
C SER A 57 -1.18 -3.71 2.46
N HIS A 58 -1.95 -4.33 1.56
CA HIS A 58 -2.49 -5.68 1.74
C HIS A 58 -1.42 -6.79 1.84
N TYR A 59 -0.18 -6.53 1.41
CA TYR A 59 0.92 -7.49 1.56
C TYR A 59 1.26 -7.78 3.02
N TYR A 60 1.08 -6.81 3.93
CA TYR A 60 1.26 -7.00 5.35
C TYR A 60 0.38 -8.13 5.90
N TRP A 61 -0.91 -8.12 5.55
CA TRP A 61 -1.85 -9.13 6.04
C TRP A 61 -1.52 -10.53 5.48
N GLN A 62 -1.06 -10.60 4.23
CA GLN A 62 -0.61 -11.86 3.62
C GLN A 62 0.66 -12.40 4.28
N TRP A 63 1.60 -11.50 4.62
CA TRP A 63 2.79 -11.84 5.38
C TRP A 63 2.39 -12.42 6.75
N LYS A 64 1.52 -11.72 7.49
CA LYS A 64 1.05 -12.18 8.81
C LYS A 64 0.31 -13.52 8.75
N LEU A 65 -0.50 -13.74 7.73
CA LEU A 65 -1.12 -15.04 7.49
C LEU A 65 -0.07 -16.15 7.32
N THR A 66 1.00 -15.87 6.58
CA THR A 66 2.10 -16.83 6.37
C THR A 66 2.86 -17.12 7.67
N GLU A 67 3.05 -16.13 8.54
CA GLU A 67 3.67 -16.34 9.87
C GLU A 67 2.80 -17.22 10.79
N ILE A 68 1.48 -17.06 10.74
CA ILE A 68 0.53 -17.90 11.50
C ILE A 68 0.62 -19.35 11.01
N GLU A 69 0.55 -19.57 9.70
CA GLU A 69 0.67 -20.91 9.10
C GLU A 69 2.02 -21.57 9.45
N LEU A 70 3.14 -20.82 9.35
CA LEU A 70 4.46 -21.32 9.74
C LEU A 70 4.55 -21.65 11.24
N ASN A 71 3.91 -20.87 12.10
CA ASN A 71 3.84 -21.17 13.53
C ASN A 71 3.09 -22.48 13.82
N GLU A 72 2.01 -22.77 13.10
CA GLU A 72 1.26 -24.02 13.21
C GLU A 72 2.10 -25.22 12.75
N VAL A 73 2.75 -25.11 11.59
CA VAL A 73 3.63 -26.15 11.06
C VAL A 73 4.81 -26.39 12.00
N PHE A 74 5.45 -25.33 12.50
CA PHE A 74 6.56 -25.44 13.45
C PHE A 74 6.16 -26.19 14.74
N LYS A 75 4.97 -25.91 15.28
CA LYS A 75 4.41 -26.66 16.41
C LYS A 75 4.19 -28.13 16.05
N SER A 76 3.69 -28.42 14.84
CA SER A 76 3.46 -29.81 14.38
C SER A 76 4.75 -30.62 14.26
N TYR A 77 5.89 -29.96 14.03
CA TYR A 77 7.22 -30.57 14.03
C TYR A 77 7.87 -30.64 15.41
N GLY A 78 7.14 -30.37 16.49
CA GLY A 78 7.69 -30.39 17.84
C GLY A 78 8.69 -29.26 18.10
N ASN A 79 8.56 -28.13 17.39
CA ASN A 79 9.47 -26.99 17.44
C ASN A 79 10.88 -27.28 16.88
N ASP A 80 10.99 -28.22 15.95
CA ASP A 80 12.23 -28.50 15.22
C ASP A 80 12.44 -27.49 14.08
N HIS A 81 13.45 -26.63 14.24
CA HIS A 81 13.82 -25.62 13.26
C HIS A 81 14.43 -26.21 12.00
N GLN A 82 15.26 -27.25 12.12
CA GLN A 82 15.96 -27.84 10.97
C GLN A 82 14.94 -28.48 10.03
N ARG A 83 14.01 -29.24 10.60
CA ARG A 83 12.92 -29.87 9.85
C ARG A 83 12.03 -28.86 9.13
N LEU A 84 11.72 -27.73 9.78
CA LEU A 84 10.96 -26.64 9.16
C LEU A 84 11.71 -26.04 7.97
N ILE A 85 13.00 -25.76 8.12
CA ILE A 85 13.82 -25.18 7.04
C ILE A 85 13.88 -26.13 5.85
N GLU A 86 14.04 -27.42 6.07
CA GLU A 86 14.10 -28.42 4.99
C GLU A 86 12.75 -28.62 4.30
N SER A 87 11.66 -28.66 5.06
CA SER A 87 10.32 -29.02 4.54
C SER A 87 9.52 -27.83 4.00
N ASN A 88 9.74 -26.62 4.51
CA ASN A 88 8.92 -25.43 4.24
C ASN A 88 9.70 -24.28 3.59
N GLN A 89 10.74 -24.58 2.81
CA GLN A 89 11.55 -23.58 2.09
C GLN A 89 10.69 -22.61 1.27
N VAL A 90 9.64 -23.12 0.61
CA VAL A 90 8.72 -22.33 -0.21
C VAL A 90 7.93 -21.33 0.65
N ASP A 91 7.47 -21.73 1.83
CA ASP A 91 6.70 -20.84 2.72
C ASP A 91 7.59 -19.77 3.36
N LEU A 92 8.82 -20.13 3.70
CA LEU A 92 9.85 -19.19 4.19
C LEU A 92 10.22 -18.16 3.10
N ALA A 93 10.39 -18.61 1.85
CA ALA A 93 10.63 -17.73 0.72
C ALA A 93 9.42 -16.82 0.43
N ARG A 94 8.19 -17.34 0.57
CA ARG A 94 6.95 -16.54 0.46
C ARG A 94 6.93 -15.41 1.49
N ARG A 95 7.21 -15.74 2.75
CA ARG A 95 7.29 -14.74 3.84
C ARG A 95 8.27 -13.63 3.49
N LYS A 96 9.50 -13.97 3.09
CA LYS A 96 10.52 -12.99 2.73
C LYS A 96 10.07 -12.06 1.60
N ARG A 97 9.55 -12.61 0.51
CA ARG A 97 9.09 -11.83 -0.65
C ARG A 97 7.89 -10.93 -0.32
N LEU A 98 6.99 -11.37 0.54
CA LEU A 98 5.85 -10.55 0.99
C LEU A 98 6.29 -9.37 1.85
N ILE A 99 7.35 -9.52 2.66
CA ILE A 99 7.96 -8.41 3.40
C ILE A 99 8.57 -7.40 2.42
N GLU A 100 9.36 -7.87 1.45
CA GLU A 100 9.96 -7.01 0.43
C GLU A 100 8.89 -6.25 -0.40
N ASP A 101 7.81 -6.94 -0.80
CA ASP A 101 6.68 -6.32 -1.49
C ASP A 101 5.96 -5.29 -0.61
N PHE A 102 5.78 -5.58 0.68
CA PHE A 102 5.16 -4.66 1.64
C PHE A 102 5.99 -3.38 1.80
N GLU A 103 7.27 -3.50 2.13
CA GLU A 103 8.16 -2.35 2.34
C GLU A 103 8.22 -1.46 1.10
N LYS A 104 8.32 -2.08 -0.08
CA LYS A 104 8.35 -1.36 -1.36
C LYS A 104 7.02 -0.66 -1.66
N ASP A 105 5.89 -1.35 -1.50
CA ASP A 105 4.56 -0.79 -1.77
C ASP A 105 4.22 0.35 -0.81
N GLU A 106 4.47 0.17 0.48
CA GLU A 106 4.16 1.16 1.50
C GLU A 106 5.02 2.43 1.34
N THR A 107 6.32 2.26 1.10
CA THR A 107 7.22 3.39 0.81
C THR A 107 6.76 4.15 -0.43
N ALA A 108 6.43 3.44 -1.52
CA ALA A 108 5.97 4.06 -2.75
C ALA A 108 4.63 4.81 -2.57
N LYS A 109 3.71 4.27 -1.77
CA LYS A 109 2.42 4.91 -1.45
C LYS A 109 2.60 6.17 -0.63
N LEU A 110 3.40 6.13 0.44
CA LEU A 110 3.66 7.28 1.29
C LEU A 110 4.33 8.41 0.50
N GLU A 111 5.32 8.08 -0.34
CA GLU A 111 5.94 9.06 -1.22
C GLU A 111 4.95 9.65 -2.24
N ALA A 112 4.12 8.80 -2.85
CA ALA A 112 3.14 9.24 -3.83
C ALA A 112 2.05 10.11 -3.19
N LEU A 113 1.66 9.82 -1.95
CA LEU A 113 0.73 10.60 -1.17
C LEU A 113 1.31 11.99 -0.87
N GLN A 114 2.53 12.05 -0.30
CA GLN A 114 3.22 13.32 -0.04
C GLN A 114 3.37 14.15 -1.31
N LYS A 115 3.86 13.55 -2.40
CA LYS A 115 3.99 14.22 -3.71
C LYS A 115 2.65 14.71 -4.25
N GLY A 116 1.56 13.98 -3.97
CA GLY A 116 0.19 14.37 -4.31
C GLY A 116 -0.23 15.66 -3.60
N PHE A 117 -0.04 15.73 -2.28
CA PHE A 117 -0.34 16.91 -1.48
C PHE A 117 0.46 18.14 -1.89
N LEU A 118 1.80 18.00 -2.02
CA LEU A 118 2.68 19.10 -2.46
C LEU A 118 2.37 19.60 -3.88
N ARG A 119 1.75 18.76 -4.71
CA ARG A 119 1.30 19.16 -6.06
C ARG A 119 -0.06 19.83 -6.03
N GLU A 120 -0.95 19.41 -5.14
CA GLU A 120 -2.33 19.89 -5.09
C GLU A 120 -2.45 21.21 -4.33
N PHE A 121 -1.65 21.40 -3.28
CA PHE A 121 -1.68 22.56 -2.40
C PHE A 121 -0.35 23.32 -2.44
N VAL A 122 -0.40 24.63 -2.22
CA VAL A 122 0.79 25.46 -2.06
C VAL A 122 1.31 25.27 -0.64
N MET A 123 2.15 24.25 -0.45
CA MET A 123 2.78 23.93 0.82
C MET A 123 4.18 23.33 0.62
N THR A 124 5.02 23.43 1.64
CA THR A 124 6.36 22.85 1.70
C THR A 124 6.33 21.42 2.26
N LYS A 125 7.45 20.69 2.09
CA LYS A 125 7.60 19.35 2.65
C LYS A 125 7.52 19.35 4.17
N ASP A 126 8.13 20.35 4.81
CA ASP A 126 8.20 20.48 6.26
C ASP A 126 6.81 20.80 6.85
N GLU A 127 6.06 21.71 6.24
CA GLU A 127 4.66 21.98 6.63
C GLU A 127 3.80 20.72 6.50
N TYR A 128 3.95 19.97 5.40
CA TYR A 128 3.23 18.70 5.24
C TYR A 128 3.55 17.70 6.38
N GLU A 129 4.83 17.55 6.71
CA GLU A 129 5.28 16.64 7.77
C GLU A 129 4.79 17.07 9.16
N GLU A 130 4.81 18.37 9.46
CA GLU A 130 4.29 18.90 10.71
C GLU A 130 2.77 18.69 10.83
N HIS A 131 2.02 19.01 9.78
CA HIS A 131 0.58 18.86 9.78
C HIS A 131 0.15 17.39 9.85
N ILE A 132 0.82 16.49 9.13
CA ILE A 132 0.41 15.08 9.11
C ILE A 132 0.71 14.36 10.44
N ILE A 133 1.78 14.74 11.15
CA ILE A 133 2.11 14.17 12.46
C ILE A 133 1.07 14.58 13.52
N ASN A 134 0.58 15.82 13.44
CA ASN A 134 -0.36 16.38 14.41
C ASN A 134 -1.83 16.13 14.05
N PHE A 135 -2.11 15.64 12.85
CA PHE A 135 -3.47 15.41 12.39
C PHE A 135 -3.97 14.02 12.82
N ASP A 136 -5.09 14.00 13.53
CA ASP A 136 -5.81 12.76 13.86
C ASP A 136 -7.03 12.65 12.95
N GLY A 137 -7.05 11.61 12.12
CA GLY A 137 -8.10 11.38 11.15
C GLY A 137 -7.66 10.54 9.95
N THR A 138 -8.54 10.45 8.98
CA THR A 138 -8.31 9.71 7.73
C THR A 138 -7.58 10.56 6.70
N THR A 139 -7.00 9.91 5.68
CA THR A 139 -6.35 10.60 4.55
C THR A 139 -7.32 11.52 3.79
N GLU A 140 -8.59 11.14 3.70
CA GLU A 140 -9.62 11.99 3.09
C GLU A 140 -9.92 13.23 3.94
N GLU A 141 -10.05 13.07 5.26
CA GLU A 141 -10.27 14.20 6.17
C GLU A 141 -9.08 15.15 6.17
N PHE A 142 -7.85 14.62 6.09
CA PHE A 142 -6.64 15.43 5.96
C PHE A 142 -6.65 16.23 4.65
N TYR A 143 -7.11 15.64 3.54
CA TYR A 143 -7.33 16.38 2.30
C TYR A 143 -8.31 17.53 2.46
N MET A 144 -9.43 17.29 3.14
CA MET A 144 -10.44 18.34 3.38
C MET A 144 -9.94 19.42 4.34
N TYR A 145 -9.07 19.08 5.28
CA TYR A 145 -8.34 20.04 6.11
C TYR A 145 -7.41 20.91 5.26
N CYS A 146 -6.55 20.30 4.43
CA CYS A 146 -5.64 21.05 3.56
C CYS A 146 -6.40 21.99 2.60
N LEU A 147 -7.56 21.56 2.09
CA LEU A 147 -8.41 22.37 1.21
C LEU A 147 -8.95 23.64 1.88
N LYS A 148 -9.11 23.65 3.21
CA LYS A 148 -9.55 24.82 3.99
C LYS A 148 -8.40 25.71 4.42
N THR A 149 -7.21 25.14 4.61
CA THR A 149 -6.04 25.81 5.20
C THR A 149 -5.09 26.39 4.15
N PHE A 150 -4.90 25.71 3.02
CA PHE A 150 -3.91 26.06 2.00
C PHE A 150 -4.57 26.44 0.68
N ASP A 151 -3.92 27.36 -0.03
CA ASP A 151 -4.29 27.66 -1.41
C ASP A 151 -4.01 26.47 -2.32
N ARG A 152 -4.90 26.21 -3.27
CA ARG A 152 -4.66 25.18 -4.29
C ARG A 152 -3.56 25.65 -5.24
N SER A 153 -2.67 24.73 -5.57
CA SER A 153 -1.63 25.00 -6.55
C SER A 153 -2.32 25.25 -7.90
N GLY A 154 -2.33 26.52 -8.33
CA GLY A 154 -2.98 26.98 -9.55
C GLY A 154 -2.27 26.53 -10.83
N ARG A 155 -1.64 25.34 -10.85
CA ARG A 155 -0.99 24.81 -12.05
C ARG A 155 -2.04 24.36 -13.06
N SER A 156 -2.63 25.34 -13.74
CA SER A 156 -3.03 25.19 -15.13
C SER A 156 -1.83 24.57 -15.86
N ILE A 157 -2.00 23.35 -16.37
CA ILE A 157 -1.06 22.80 -17.34
C ILE A 157 -1.19 23.72 -18.55
N GLU A 158 -0.34 24.75 -18.65
CA GLU A 158 -0.10 25.39 -19.92
C GLU A 158 0.24 24.27 -20.89
N ARG A 159 -0.69 23.98 -21.80
CA ARG A 159 -0.47 22.98 -22.83
C ARG A 159 0.70 23.55 -23.63
N ARG A 160 1.91 23.01 -23.42
CA ARG A 160 3.05 23.22 -24.32
C ARG A 160 2.70 22.56 -25.64
N GLY A 161 1.81 23.21 -26.38
CA GLY A 161 1.26 22.80 -27.65
C GLY A 161 1.95 23.56 -28.76
N ARG A 162 1.98 22.93 -29.93
CA ARG A 162 2.41 23.58 -31.17
C ARG A 162 1.61 24.88 -31.35
N PRO A 163 2.26 26.02 -31.64
CA PRO A 163 1.56 27.27 -31.87
C PRO A 163 0.53 27.11 -33.01
N PRO A 164 -0.62 27.81 -32.94
CA PRO A 164 -1.65 27.73 -33.97
C PRO A 164 -1.06 28.01 -35.36
N LYS A 165 -1.38 27.16 -36.34
CA LYS A 165 -0.93 27.38 -37.71
C LYS A 165 -1.59 28.64 -38.24
N GLN A 166 -0.81 29.68 -38.53
CA GLN A 166 -1.33 30.89 -39.17
C GLN A 166 -1.96 30.51 -40.51
N ARG A 167 -3.26 30.80 -40.68
CA ARG A 167 -3.92 30.72 -41.97
C ARG A 167 -3.48 31.96 -42.76
N ARG A 168 -2.83 31.73 -43.91
CA ARG A 168 -2.63 32.75 -44.95
C ARG A 168 -3.96 33.00 -45.66
#